data_AF-A0A9X7C6Q5-F1
#
_entry.id   AF-A0A9X7C6Q5-F1
#
_cell.length_a   1.000
_cell.length_b   1.000
_cell.length_c   1.000
_cell.angle_alpha   90.00
_cell.angle_beta   90.00
_cell.angle_gamma   90.00
#
_symmetry.space_group_name_H-M   'P 1'
#
loop_
_entity.id
_entity.type
_entity.pdbx_description
1 polymer ?
#
loop_
_entity_poly.entity_id
_entity_poly.type
_entity_poly.pdbx_seq_one_letter_code
_entity_poly.pdbx_strand_id
1 'polypeptide(L)'
;MHSICHTGDIFGSKRCDCGFQLKQSLKMISEHGTGALFYIATHEGRGIGLIGKALTYILQENGLDTVDANLSLSFEEDARNYDDAIEVLKALRSKPIKLITNNPRKFEVLQKAGLHISNRESLWGDLSEYNEKYIETKIKRSGHFKGGRNE
;
A
#
# COMPACT_ATOMS: atom_id res chain seq x y z
N MET A 1 -0.26 7.37 -4.23
CA MET A 1 -1.47 6.51 -4.11
C MET A 1 -1.43 5.74 -2.80
N HIS A 2 -1.96 6.31 -1.72
CA HIS A 2 -2.10 5.67 -0.42
C HIS A 2 -3.43 4.94 -0.35
N SER A 3 -3.39 3.65 0.00
CA SER A 3 -4.59 2.86 0.25
C SER A 3 -4.85 2.92 1.74
N ILE A 4 -6.05 3.37 2.13
CA ILE A 4 -6.39 3.55 3.55
C ILE A 4 -6.07 2.31 4.38
N CYS A 5 -5.60 2.56 5.60
CA CYS A 5 -5.37 1.56 6.62
C CYS A 5 -5.73 2.15 7.99
N HIS A 6 -6.98 2.07 8.43
CA HIS A 6 -7.44 2.65 9.70
C HIS A 6 -6.55 2.25 10.88
N THR A 7 -6.18 0.97 10.96
CA THR A 7 -5.30 0.47 12.02
C THR A 7 -3.93 1.12 12.02
N GLY A 8 -3.30 1.34 10.87
CA GLY A 8 -1.98 1.97 10.78
C GLY A 8 -2.03 3.49 10.81
N ASP A 9 -2.93 4.07 10.01
CA ASP A 9 -3.01 5.51 9.73
C ASP A 9 -3.59 6.28 10.92
N ILE A 10 -4.60 5.73 11.60
CA ILE A 10 -5.33 6.38 12.69
C ILE A 10 -4.87 5.83 14.05
N PHE A 11 -4.90 4.50 14.21
CA PHE A 11 -4.64 3.86 15.50
C PHE A 11 -3.15 3.56 15.77
N GLY A 12 -2.25 3.86 14.84
CA GLY A 12 -0.81 3.70 15.03
C GLY A 12 -0.35 2.25 15.17
N SER A 13 -1.07 1.29 14.58
CA SER A 13 -0.76 -0.13 14.65
C SER A 13 0.65 -0.43 14.14
N LYS A 14 1.41 -1.18 14.94
CA LYS A 14 2.74 -1.70 14.58
C LYS A 14 2.69 -2.97 13.75
N ARG A 15 1.51 -3.55 13.48
CA ARG A 15 1.35 -4.79 12.68
C ARG A 15 1.56 -4.58 11.18
N CYS A 16 1.62 -3.32 10.74
CA CYS A 16 1.86 -2.96 9.36
C CYS A 16 2.71 -1.69 9.28
N ASP A 17 3.21 -1.38 8.10
CA ASP A 17 3.99 -0.17 7.82
C ASP A 17 3.15 0.96 7.22
N CYS A 18 1.82 0.82 7.13
CA CYS A 18 0.95 1.78 6.44
C CYS A 18 0.99 3.18 7.07
N GLY A 19 0.92 3.27 8.40
CA GLY A 19 0.96 4.55 9.11
C GLY A 19 2.28 5.29 8.94
N PHE A 20 3.39 4.54 8.90
CA PHE A 20 4.70 5.09 8.54
C PHE A 20 4.71 5.58 7.09
N GLN A 21 4.24 4.75 6.14
CA GLN A 21 4.18 5.09 4.73
C GLN A 21 3.37 6.37 4.47
N LEU A 22 2.25 6.56 5.17
CA LEU A 22 1.44 7.78 5.07
C LEU A 22 2.23 9.01 5.53
N LYS A 23 2.74 8.98 6.76
CA LYS A 23 3.47 10.11 7.36
C LYS A 23 4.73 10.46 6.57
N GLN A 24 5.49 9.45 6.18
CA GLN A 24 6.73 9.66 5.44
C GLN A 24 6.47 10.14 4.01
N SER A 25 5.40 9.67 3.34
CA SER A 25 5.02 10.21 2.03
C SER A 25 4.64 11.69 2.11
N LEU A 26 3.86 12.10 3.13
CA LEU A 26 3.52 13.50 3.35
C LEU A 26 4.75 14.35 3.63
N LYS A 27 5.68 13.85 4.46
CA LYS A 27 6.96 14.51 4.73
C LYS A 27 7.79 14.69 3.45
N MET A 28 7.96 13.64 2.66
CA MET A 28 8.70 13.69 1.38
C MET A 28 8.06 14.68 0.40
N ILE A 29 6.72 14.73 0.31
CA ILE A 29 6.00 15.71 -0.52
C ILE A 29 6.27 17.13 -0.03
N SER A 30 6.19 17.36 1.28
CA SER A 30 6.45 18.67 1.88
C SER A 30 7.89 19.13 1.67
N GLU A 31 8.87 18.24 1.85
CA GLU A 31 10.31 18.53 1.65
C GLU A 31 10.64 18.77 0.17
N HIS A 32 9.94 18.09 -0.75
CA HIS A 32 10.07 18.35 -2.18
C HIS A 32 9.45 19.69 -2.61
N GLY A 33 8.57 20.28 -1.78
CA GLY A 33 7.88 21.55 -2.02
C GLY A 33 6.65 21.46 -2.94
N THR A 34 6.46 20.35 -3.65
CA THR A 34 5.32 20.12 -4.54
C THR A 34 4.99 18.64 -4.58
N GLY A 35 3.71 18.28 -4.56
CA GLY A 35 3.29 16.90 -4.75
C GLY A 35 1.84 16.69 -4.36
N ALA A 36 1.37 15.46 -4.50
CA ALA A 36 0.00 15.09 -4.16
C ALA A 36 -0.02 13.71 -3.50
N LEU A 37 -0.85 13.57 -2.48
CA LEU A 37 -1.19 12.30 -1.88
C LEU A 37 -2.66 11.99 -2.19
N PHE A 38 -2.88 10.93 -2.94
CA PHE A 38 -4.21 10.37 -3.19
C PHE A 38 -4.51 9.36 -2.10
N TYR A 39 -5.50 9.65 -1.27
CA TYR A 39 -5.94 8.79 -0.16
C TYR A 39 -7.22 8.06 -0.55
N ILE A 40 -7.10 6.76 -0.87
CA ILE A 40 -8.18 5.98 -1.47
C ILE A 40 -8.95 5.26 -0.36
N ALA A 41 -10.11 5.80 0.01
CA ALA A 41 -10.91 5.36 1.16
C ALA A 41 -11.59 3.98 0.97
N THR A 42 -11.81 3.54 -0.27
CA THR A 42 -12.42 2.24 -0.56
C THR A 42 -11.45 1.06 -0.43
N HIS A 43 -10.15 1.31 -0.18
CA HIS A 43 -9.10 0.28 -0.21
C HIS A 43 -8.79 -0.39 1.14
N GLU A 44 -9.59 -0.15 2.19
CA GLU A 44 -9.34 -0.76 3.50
C GLU A 44 -9.27 -2.29 3.38
N GLY A 45 -8.28 -2.90 4.04
CA GLY A 45 -8.08 -4.34 3.97
C GLY A 45 -7.82 -4.88 2.55
N ARG A 46 -7.28 -4.07 1.62
CA ARG A 46 -7.18 -4.41 0.18
C ARG A 46 -8.55 -4.55 -0.52
N GLY A 47 -9.55 -3.81 -0.06
CA GLY A 47 -10.90 -3.78 -0.63
C GLY A 47 -11.92 -4.63 0.11
N ILE A 48 -11.50 -5.44 1.11
CA ILE A 48 -12.41 -6.27 1.93
C ILE A 48 -13.03 -5.50 3.11
N GLY A 49 -12.61 -4.25 3.33
CA GLY A 49 -13.09 -3.40 4.41
C GLY A 49 -12.43 -3.70 5.77
N LEU A 50 -12.76 -2.87 6.77
CA LEU A 50 -12.16 -2.94 8.10
C LEU A 50 -12.55 -4.22 8.84
N ILE A 51 -13.80 -4.67 8.71
CA ILE A 51 -14.28 -5.90 9.36
C ILE A 51 -13.60 -7.14 8.76
N GLY A 52 -13.53 -7.24 7.42
CA GLY A 52 -12.83 -8.35 6.77
C GLY A 52 -11.36 -8.44 7.19
N LYS A 53 -10.70 -7.28 7.31
CA LYS A 53 -9.33 -7.19 7.83
C LYS A 53 -9.22 -7.66 9.28
N ALA A 54 -10.15 -7.27 10.14
CA ALA A 54 -10.17 -7.69 11.55
C ALA A 54 -10.32 -9.22 11.66
N LEU A 55 -11.23 -9.82 10.88
CA LEU A 55 -11.38 -11.28 10.81
C LEU A 55 -10.09 -11.96 10.34
N THR A 56 -9.44 -11.40 9.31
CA THR A 56 -8.15 -11.90 8.81
C THR A 56 -7.06 -11.85 9.88
N TYR A 57 -7.02 -10.80 10.71
CA TYR A 57 -6.08 -10.71 11.83
C TYR A 57 -6.32 -11.78 12.90
N ILE A 58 -7.57 -12.10 13.22
CA ILE A 58 -7.89 -13.19 14.16
C ILE A 58 -7.35 -14.52 13.64
N LEU A 59 -7.53 -14.78 12.33
CA LEU A 59 -7.02 -16.01 11.72
C LEU A 59 -5.49 -16.05 11.67
N GLN A 60 -4.83 -14.90 11.50
CA GLN A 60 -3.37 -14.81 11.57
C GLN A 60 -2.83 -15.07 12.98
N GLU A 61 -3.52 -14.61 14.00
CA GLU A 61 -3.21 -14.94 15.41
C GLU A 61 -3.33 -16.44 15.68
N ASN A 62 -4.24 -17.12 14.96
CA ASN A 62 -4.40 -18.58 15.00
C ASN A 62 -3.43 -19.34 14.07
N GLY A 63 -2.44 -18.64 13.48
CA GLY A 63 -1.33 -19.25 12.76
C GLY A 63 -1.40 -19.24 11.24
N LEU A 64 -2.47 -18.70 10.64
CA LEU A 64 -2.56 -18.58 9.17
C LEU A 64 -1.70 -17.40 8.67
N ASP A 65 -1.16 -17.50 7.45
CA ASP A 65 -0.59 -16.32 6.81
C ASP A 65 -1.69 -15.40 6.23
N THR A 66 -1.32 -14.21 5.74
CA THR A 66 -2.31 -13.25 5.22
C THR A 66 -3.08 -13.77 4.00
N VAL A 67 -2.44 -14.56 3.13
CA VAL A 67 -3.06 -15.11 1.92
C VAL A 67 -4.02 -16.23 2.32
N ASP A 68 -3.59 -17.15 3.16
CA ASP A 68 -4.39 -18.29 3.60
C ASP A 68 -5.61 -17.83 4.42
N ALA A 69 -5.43 -16.83 5.29
CA ALA A 69 -6.52 -16.22 6.03
C ALA A 69 -7.58 -15.61 5.09
N ASN A 70 -7.16 -14.87 4.06
CA ASN A 70 -8.09 -14.32 3.07
C ASN A 70 -8.84 -15.43 2.30
N LEU A 71 -8.13 -16.46 1.84
CA LEU A 71 -8.74 -17.59 1.12
C LEU A 71 -9.75 -18.34 1.99
N SER A 72 -9.47 -18.55 3.27
CA SER A 72 -10.40 -19.20 4.20
C SER A 72 -11.70 -18.42 4.42
N LEU A 73 -11.66 -17.09 4.23
CA LEU A 73 -12.81 -16.20 4.29
C LEU A 73 -13.46 -15.97 2.91
N SER A 74 -13.01 -16.68 1.87
CA SER A 74 -13.44 -16.50 0.47
C SER A 74 -13.25 -15.08 -0.05
N PHE A 75 -12.20 -14.39 0.44
CA PHE A 75 -11.83 -13.06 -0.04
C PHE A 75 -10.80 -13.14 -1.16
N GLU A 76 -10.92 -12.23 -2.12
CA GLU A 76 -9.89 -11.95 -3.11
C GLU A 76 -8.58 -11.53 -2.43
N GLU A 77 -7.42 -11.91 -2.98
CA GLU A 77 -6.13 -11.54 -2.40
C GLU A 77 -5.91 -10.01 -2.39
N ASP A 78 -6.47 -9.33 -3.40
CA ASP A 78 -6.40 -7.88 -3.58
C ASP A 78 -7.50 -7.37 -4.53
N ALA A 79 -8.60 -6.89 -3.95
CA ALA A 79 -9.77 -6.33 -4.62
C ALA A 79 -9.67 -4.81 -4.91
N ARG A 80 -8.48 -4.21 -4.80
CA ARG A 80 -8.30 -2.76 -5.01
C ARG A 80 -8.48 -2.35 -6.47
N ASN A 81 -9.21 -1.26 -6.68
CA ASN A 81 -9.42 -0.60 -7.97
C ASN A 81 -8.86 0.84 -7.92
N TYR A 82 -7.97 1.20 -8.85
CA TYR A 82 -7.33 2.51 -8.89
C TYR A 82 -7.91 3.47 -9.94
N ASP A 83 -8.96 3.09 -10.66
CA ASP A 83 -9.51 3.78 -11.83
C ASP A 83 -9.92 5.22 -11.48
N ASP A 84 -10.72 5.42 -10.42
CA ASP A 84 -11.12 6.77 -9.98
C ASP A 84 -9.89 7.67 -9.69
N ALA A 85 -8.88 7.12 -9.02
CA ALA A 85 -7.67 7.86 -8.68
C ALA A 85 -6.83 8.19 -9.93
N ILE A 86 -6.85 7.31 -10.93
CA ILE A 86 -6.19 7.51 -12.22
C ILE A 86 -6.89 8.61 -13.01
N GLU A 87 -8.21 8.60 -13.08
CA GLU A 87 -9.00 9.60 -13.79
C GLU A 87 -8.75 11.01 -13.22
N VAL A 88 -8.81 11.14 -11.90
CA VAL A 88 -8.48 12.40 -11.22
C VAL A 88 -7.03 12.81 -11.49
N LEU A 89 -6.07 11.89 -11.43
CA LEU A 89 -4.67 12.21 -11.71
C LEU A 89 -4.44 12.68 -13.14
N LYS A 90 -5.09 12.06 -14.13
CA LYS A 90 -5.02 12.49 -15.53
C LYS A 90 -5.59 13.90 -15.74
N ALA A 91 -6.69 14.21 -15.06
CA ALA A 91 -7.30 15.53 -15.11
C ALA A 91 -6.39 16.61 -14.49
N LEU A 92 -5.68 16.29 -13.41
CA LEU A 92 -4.81 17.23 -12.69
C LEU A 92 -3.41 17.36 -13.29
N ARG A 93 -2.92 16.37 -14.04
CA ARG A 93 -1.53 16.35 -14.49
C ARG A 93 -1.31 15.61 -15.80
N SER A 94 -0.73 16.33 -16.76
CA SER A 94 -0.21 15.78 -18.03
C SER A 94 1.31 15.58 -18.04
N LYS A 95 2.04 16.14 -17.07
CA LYS A 95 3.51 16.05 -16.97
C LYS A 95 3.96 14.75 -16.27
N PRO A 96 5.18 14.25 -16.54
CA PRO A 96 5.70 13.06 -15.89
C PRO A 96 5.65 13.12 -14.36
N ILE A 97 5.40 11.99 -13.69
CA ILE A 97 5.34 11.89 -12.21
C ILE A 97 6.50 11.06 -11.65
N LYS A 98 6.98 11.43 -10.48
CA LYS A 98 7.76 10.54 -9.60
C LYS A 98 6.79 9.81 -8.68
N LEU A 99 6.82 8.48 -8.69
CA LEU A 99 5.89 7.65 -7.94
C LEU A 99 6.56 7.03 -6.70
N ILE A 100 6.05 7.33 -5.51
CA ILE A 100 6.46 6.69 -4.27
C ILE A 100 5.69 5.36 -4.14
N THR A 101 6.32 4.22 -4.43
CA THR A 101 5.69 2.91 -4.27
C THR A 101 6.68 1.73 -4.26
N ASN A 102 6.33 0.72 -3.47
CA ASN A 102 6.95 -0.62 -3.51
C ASN A 102 6.04 -1.70 -4.08
N ASN A 103 4.81 -1.36 -4.47
CA ASN A 103 3.87 -2.30 -5.04
C ASN A 103 3.98 -2.28 -6.58
N PRO A 104 4.45 -3.36 -7.24
CA PRO A 104 4.54 -3.43 -8.70
C PRO A 104 3.18 -3.25 -9.37
N ARG A 105 2.09 -3.79 -8.82
CA ARG A 105 0.74 -3.65 -9.37
C ARG A 105 0.31 -2.18 -9.46
N LYS A 106 0.67 -1.34 -8.48
CA LYS A 106 0.40 0.11 -8.54
C LYS A 106 1.15 0.78 -9.68
N PHE A 107 2.40 0.39 -9.89
CA PHE A 107 3.23 0.91 -10.97
C PHE A 107 2.66 0.50 -12.33
N GLU A 108 2.36 -0.78 -12.52
CA GLU A 108 1.80 -1.32 -13.76
C GLU A 108 0.45 -0.72 -14.13
N VAL A 109 -0.47 -0.60 -13.16
CA VAL A 109 -1.80 -0.03 -13.40
C VAL A 109 -1.72 1.43 -13.85
N LEU A 110 -0.85 2.23 -13.21
CA LEU A 110 -0.63 3.63 -13.62
C LEU A 110 0.02 3.73 -15.01
N GLN A 111 0.98 2.85 -15.30
CA GLN A 111 1.65 2.81 -16.61
C GLN A 111 0.68 2.39 -17.73
N LYS A 112 -0.13 1.34 -17.51
CA LYS A 112 -1.18 0.88 -18.44
C LYS A 112 -2.25 1.94 -18.68
N ALA A 113 -2.52 2.78 -17.69
CA ALA A 113 -3.39 3.93 -17.85
C ALA A 113 -2.79 5.06 -18.71
N GLY A 114 -1.54 4.96 -19.16
CA GLY A 114 -0.88 5.97 -19.99
C GLY A 114 -0.26 7.13 -19.21
N LEU A 115 -0.09 7.00 -17.89
CA LEU A 115 0.64 7.99 -17.10
C LEU A 115 2.14 7.83 -17.30
N HIS A 116 2.82 8.94 -17.60
CA HIS A 116 4.27 8.94 -17.73
C HIS A 116 4.92 8.96 -16.34
N ILE A 117 5.51 7.83 -15.92
CA ILE A 117 6.24 7.73 -14.66
C ILE A 117 7.73 7.92 -14.95
N SER A 118 8.29 9.05 -14.52
CA SER A 118 9.71 9.39 -14.78
C SER A 118 10.68 8.73 -13.80
N ASN A 119 10.23 8.44 -12.58
CA ASN A 119 11.05 7.79 -11.56
C ASN A 119 10.16 7.09 -10.51
N ARG A 120 10.71 6.08 -9.83
CA ARG A 120 10.08 5.39 -8.70
C ARG A 120 10.94 5.56 -7.45
N GLU A 121 10.29 5.91 -6.35
CA GLU A 121 10.94 5.97 -5.04
C GLU A 121 10.40 4.87 -4.13
N SER A 122 11.30 4.16 -3.46
CA SER A 122 10.92 3.15 -2.48
C SER A 122 10.50 3.82 -1.17
N LEU A 123 9.53 3.19 -0.49
CA LEU A 123 9.15 3.57 0.86
C LEU A 123 8.78 2.36 1.71
N TRP A 124 9.64 2.03 2.67
CA TRP A 124 9.43 1.00 3.68
C TRP A 124 9.46 1.63 5.07
N GLY A 125 8.63 1.13 5.98
CA GLY A 125 8.80 1.38 7.41
C GLY A 125 9.81 0.42 8.03
N ASP A 126 10.22 0.72 9.26
CA ASP A 126 11.14 -0.11 10.01
C ASP A 126 10.56 -1.50 10.30
N LEU A 127 11.45 -2.49 10.35
CA LEU A 127 11.12 -3.84 10.78
C LEU A 127 10.97 -3.88 12.31
N SER A 128 9.99 -4.64 12.76
CA SER A 128 9.74 -4.96 14.15
C SER A 128 9.20 -6.37 14.24
N GLU A 129 9.22 -6.95 15.45
CA GLU A 129 8.61 -8.24 15.75
C GLU A 129 7.13 -8.33 15.34
N TYR A 130 6.43 -7.19 15.24
CA TYR A 130 5.00 -7.13 14.92
C TYR A 130 4.68 -7.10 13.41
N ASN A 131 5.59 -6.60 12.57
CA ASN A 131 5.34 -6.41 11.13
C ASN A 131 6.28 -7.21 10.22
N GLU A 132 7.26 -7.92 10.75
CA GLU A 132 8.21 -8.71 9.97
C GLU A 132 7.49 -9.69 9.03
N LYS A 133 6.62 -10.56 9.57
CA LYS A 133 5.83 -11.52 8.78
C LYS A 133 4.99 -10.84 7.69
N TYR A 134 4.40 -9.68 8.01
CA TYR A 134 3.59 -8.93 7.07
C TYR A 134 4.44 -8.38 5.91
N ILE A 135 5.60 -7.81 6.21
CA ILE A 135 6.54 -7.28 5.20
C ILE A 135 7.13 -8.43 4.38
N GLU A 136 7.50 -9.55 5.00
CA GLU A 136 7.94 -10.75 4.30
C GLU A 136 6.90 -11.26 3.31
N THR A 137 5.64 -11.35 3.75
CA THR A 137 4.52 -11.79 2.90
C THR A 137 4.35 -10.87 1.70
N LYS A 138 4.44 -9.54 1.89
CA LYS A 138 4.38 -8.58 0.76
C LYS A 138 5.43 -8.84 -0.31
N ILE A 139 6.64 -9.25 0.09
CA ILE A 139 7.75 -9.49 -0.85
C ILE A 139 7.61 -10.87 -1.48
N LYS A 140 7.50 -11.92 -0.66
CA LYS A 140 7.56 -13.32 -1.09
C LYS A 140 6.32 -13.73 -1.86
N ARG A 141 5.15 -13.22 -1.47
CA ARG A 141 3.85 -13.62 -2.01
C ARG A 141 3.28 -12.57 -2.96
N SER A 142 3.27 -11.30 -2.55
CA SER A 142 2.68 -10.22 -3.37
C SER A 142 3.69 -9.48 -4.27
N GLY A 143 4.95 -9.92 -4.35
CA GLY A 143 5.94 -9.44 -5.32
C GLY A 143 6.48 -8.02 -5.08
N HIS A 144 6.33 -7.45 -3.89
CA HIS A 144 6.78 -6.08 -3.61
C HIS A 144 8.30 -5.89 -3.81
N PHE A 145 8.69 -4.74 -4.37
CA PHE A 145 10.10 -4.40 -4.62
C PHE A 145 10.91 -4.32 -3.32
N LYS A 146 12.07 -4.99 -3.27
CA LYS A 146 12.95 -4.98 -2.08
C LYS A 146 13.69 -3.65 -1.85
N GLY A 147 13.97 -2.90 -2.92
CA GLY A 147 14.93 -1.78 -2.91
C GLY A 147 14.65 -0.73 -1.84
N GLY A 148 15.71 -0.12 -1.29
CA GLY A 148 15.65 0.87 -0.21
C GLY A 148 15.76 0.28 1.20
N ARG A 149 15.95 -1.03 1.34
CA ARG A 149 16.49 -1.60 2.57
C ARG A 149 18.00 -1.54 2.48
N ASN A 150 18.63 -0.87 3.43
CA ASN A 150 20.06 -1.07 3.66
C ASN A 150 20.25 -2.57 3.95
N GLU A 151 20.92 -3.26 3.03
CA GLU A 151 21.77 -4.39 3.41
C GLU A 151 22.96 -3.84 4.21
#